data_AF-A0A336MIY3-F1
#
_entry.id   AF-A0A336MIY3-F1
#
_cell.length_a   1.000
_cell.length_b   1.000
_cell.length_c   1.000
_cell.angle_alpha   90.00
_cell.angle_beta   90.00
_cell.angle_gamma   90.00
#
_symmetry.space_group_name_H-M   'P 1'
#
loop_
_entity.id
_entity.type
_entity.pdbx_description
1 polymer ?
#
loop_
_entity_poly.entity_id
_entity_poly.type
_entity_poly.pdbx_seq_one_letter_code
_entity_poly.pdbx_strand_id
1 'polypeptide(L)'
;MDKPKIDIISDVPLTPKDFYSFEIIDETPPLSPVTTPPSTFMMTKEIAKKPVKKEKSTLYEMSLKIMTRNFINERNAQEKERISIEFNGILEFKQKLWPFVKPHIKQEIAYDDESNIYSWIESDLQVTDMNRFVLIQDKAQKKCIGIDDLKNKKLHTMSFGSDPIACFVQVYGNKIQKLDQYEAAKKQLMCPTECDRGGAATNSATFELAKKLKEIHGRVIWGQEVAWFQFANFILASEAHVQTELTESLPPPHIMRFFSLASENPIQQNISARRTVELGKRVNKGMRESISALSQDVDILIDHHRNGLSMAQALKTKILAIKDQIDNNDYLMDGLAMTVETEITEFTQELKRGITDMEDVDHQDPVDP
;
A
#
# COMPACT_ATOMS: atom_id res chain seq x y z
N MET A 1 29.80 41.97 17.07
CA MET A 1 29.44 40.66 16.50
C MET A 1 29.91 39.60 17.48
N ASP A 2 29.06 39.32 18.45
CA ASP A 2 29.35 38.43 19.57
C ASP A 2 29.15 36.97 19.16
N LYS A 3 30.18 36.15 19.40
CA LYS A 3 30.09 34.70 19.34
C LYS A 3 29.58 34.19 20.70
N PRO A 4 28.57 33.31 20.76
CA PRO A 4 28.20 32.70 22.02
C PRO A 4 29.26 31.66 22.44
N LYS A 5 29.77 31.81 23.67
CA LYS A 5 30.51 30.77 24.39
C LYS A 5 29.53 29.64 24.73
N ILE A 6 29.89 28.41 24.35
CA ILE A 6 29.22 27.20 24.80
C ILE A 6 30.14 26.61 25.88
N ASP A 7 29.70 26.69 27.13
CA ASP A 7 30.39 26.04 28.25
C ASP A 7 30.12 24.53 28.17
N ILE A 8 31.22 23.78 28.09
CA ILE A 8 31.23 22.31 28.14
C ILE A 8 31.05 21.92 29.60
N ILE A 9 29.88 21.41 29.97
CA ILE A 9 29.66 20.81 31.28
C ILE A 9 30.30 19.42 31.27
N SER A 10 31.23 19.25 32.21
CA SER A 10 32.05 18.07 32.47
C SER A 10 31.26 16.81 32.80
N ASP A 11 31.80 15.68 32.31
CA ASP A 11 31.45 14.31 32.64
C ASP A 11 31.33 14.07 34.16
N VAL A 12 30.18 13.54 34.58
CA VAL A 12 30.01 12.90 35.89
C VAL A 12 29.72 11.42 35.65
N PRO A 13 30.56 10.49 36.15
CA PRO A 13 30.27 9.07 36.03
C PRO A 13 29.26 8.65 37.10
N LEU A 14 28.08 8.20 36.67
CA LEU A 14 27.10 7.55 37.56
C LEU A 14 27.50 6.08 37.76
N THR A 15 27.85 5.74 39.00
CA THR A 15 28.13 4.37 39.43
C THR A 15 26.82 3.58 39.64
N PRO A 16 26.80 2.26 39.37
CA PRO A 16 25.63 1.43 39.59
C PRO A 16 25.69 0.83 41.00
N LYS A 17 25.01 1.46 41.96
CA LYS A 17 24.61 0.82 43.21
C LYS A 17 23.14 1.13 43.43
N ASP A 18 22.32 0.10 43.22
CA ASP A 18 21.15 -0.28 44.01
C ASP A 18 20.30 -1.23 43.16
N PHE A 19 20.79 -2.47 43.10
CA PHE A 19 20.02 -3.63 42.65
C PHE A 19 19.14 -4.09 43.81
N TYR A 20 17.82 -4.04 43.57
CA TYR A 20 16.77 -4.95 44.03
C TYR A 20 16.82 -5.52 45.47
N SER A 21 15.87 -5.07 46.27
CA SER A 21 15.07 -5.95 47.14
C SER A 21 13.67 -5.35 47.31
N PHE A 22 12.70 -5.91 46.59
CA PHE A 22 11.28 -5.74 46.91
C PHE A 22 10.66 -7.12 47.05
N GLU A 23 10.21 -7.38 48.27
CA GLU A 23 9.48 -8.57 48.70
C GLU A 23 8.17 -8.68 47.92
N ILE A 24 7.91 -9.88 47.41
CA ILE A 24 6.62 -10.25 46.84
C ILE A 24 5.69 -10.53 48.02
N ILE A 25 4.73 -9.64 48.26
CA ILE A 25 3.60 -9.92 49.14
C ILE A 25 2.49 -10.46 48.25
N ASP A 26 2.27 -11.77 48.38
CA ASP A 26 1.22 -12.54 47.73
C ASP A 26 -0.05 -12.48 48.62
N GLU A 27 -0.97 -11.59 48.30
CA GLU A 27 -2.30 -11.54 48.91
C GLU A 27 -3.38 -11.90 47.88
N THR A 28 -3.49 -13.19 47.57
CA THR A 28 -4.74 -13.76 47.05
C THR A 28 -5.61 -14.26 48.21
N PRO A 29 -6.82 -13.72 48.43
CA PRO A 29 -7.78 -14.33 49.33
C PRO A 29 -8.39 -15.60 48.70
N PRO A 30 -8.57 -16.69 49.45
CA PRO A 30 -9.14 -17.92 48.92
C PRO A 30 -10.66 -17.79 48.69
N LEU A 31 -11.07 -18.12 47.46
CA LEU A 31 -12.47 -18.33 47.08
C LEU A 31 -13.06 -19.49 47.89
N SER A 32 -14.15 -19.20 48.60
CA SER A 32 -14.94 -20.21 49.30
C SER A 32 -15.68 -21.13 48.31
N PRO A 33 -15.83 -22.43 48.62
CA PRO A 33 -16.53 -23.37 47.75
C PRO A 33 -18.04 -23.12 47.76
N VAL A 34 -18.61 -22.99 46.55
CA VAL A 34 -20.05 -22.93 46.33
C VAL A 34 -20.63 -24.33 46.55
N THR A 35 -21.31 -24.49 47.69
CA THR A 35 -22.11 -25.67 48.01
C THR A 35 -23.43 -25.60 47.24
N THR A 36 -23.61 -26.45 46.23
CA THR A 36 -24.93 -26.75 45.65
C THR A 36 -25.74 -27.63 46.60
N PRO A 37 -26.96 -27.25 47.01
CA PRO A 37 -27.92 -28.16 47.60
C PRO A 37 -28.88 -28.76 46.54
N PRO A 38 -29.56 -29.87 46.86
CA PRO A 38 -30.08 -30.81 45.89
C PRO A 38 -31.50 -30.51 45.43
N SER A 39 -31.75 -30.97 44.20
CA SER A 39 -33.04 -31.14 43.54
C SER A 39 -34.17 -31.54 44.48
N THR A 40 -35.15 -30.66 44.67
CA THR A 40 -36.46 -30.98 45.24
C THR A 40 -37.52 -30.79 44.17
N PHE A 41 -38.06 -31.91 43.71
CA PHE A 41 -39.25 -32.02 42.89
C PHE A 41 -40.46 -31.51 43.71
N MET A 42 -41.10 -30.43 43.26
CA MET A 42 -42.41 -30.01 43.75
C MET A 42 -43.34 -29.86 42.54
N MET A 43 -44.24 -30.83 42.39
CA MET A 43 -45.42 -30.71 41.54
C MET A 43 -46.27 -29.53 42.02
N THR A 44 -46.37 -28.49 41.19
CA THR A 44 -47.43 -27.50 41.32
C THR A 44 -48.35 -27.61 40.11
N LYS A 45 -49.61 -27.97 40.38
CA LYS A 45 -50.70 -27.93 39.42
C LYS A 45 -51.00 -26.47 39.11
N GLU A 46 -50.52 -25.96 37.99
CA GLU A 46 -51.03 -24.72 37.42
C GLU A 46 -52.27 -25.02 36.57
N ILE A 47 -53.38 -24.43 37.01
CA ILE A 47 -54.65 -24.39 36.32
C ILE A 47 -54.47 -23.53 35.06
N ALA A 48 -54.43 -24.18 33.90
CA ALA A 48 -54.41 -23.51 32.61
C ALA A 48 -55.71 -22.72 32.41
N LYS A 49 -55.61 -21.39 32.59
CA LYS A 49 -56.59 -20.42 32.10
C LYS A 49 -56.69 -20.58 30.58
N LYS A 50 -57.88 -20.93 30.08
CA LYS A 50 -58.21 -20.90 28.66
C LYS A 50 -57.94 -19.48 28.10
N PRO A 51 -57.26 -19.34 26.95
CA PRO A 51 -57.12 -18.05 26.31
C PRO A 51 -58.47 -17.60 25.74
N VAL A 52 -58.93 -16.44 26.20
CA VAL A 52 -60.07 -15.72 25.64
C VAL A 52 -59.66 -15.26 24.23
N LYS A 53 -60.21 -15.91 23.20
CA LYS A 53 -60.12 -15.43 21.81
C LYS A 53 -60.88 -14.11 21.72
N LYS A 54 -60.16 -12.99 21.60
CA LYS A 54 -60.71 -11.77 20.98
C LYS A 54 -60.73 -12.02 19.48
N GLU A 55 -61.86 -12.46 18.95
CA GLU A 55 -62.13 -12.51 17.52
C GLU A 55 -62.12 -11.08 16.97
N LYS A 56 -60.96 -10.60 16.52
CA LYS A 56 -60.92 -9.62 15.45
C LYS A 56 -61.20 -10.42 14.18
N SER A 57 -62.35 -10.22 13.55
CA SER A 57 -62.69 -10.83 12.28
C SER A 57 -61.70 -10.34 11.21
N THR A 58 -60.67 -11.15 10.95
CA THR A 58 -59.78 -10.95 9.80
C THR A 58 -60.47 -11.51 8.57
N LEU A 59 -60.68 -10.64 7.57
CA LEU A 59 -61.43 -10.96 6.36
C LEU A 59 -60.58 -11.71 5.34
N TYR A 60 -59.27 -11.46 5.32
CA TYR A 60 -58.35 -12.01 4.34
C TYR A 60 -57.02 -12.41 4.97
N GLU A 61 -56.46 -13.52 4.51
CA GLU A 61 -55.11 -13.98 4.81
C GLU A 61 -54.35 -14.17 3.50
N MET A 62 -53.11 -13.69 3.43
CA MET A 62 -52.25 -13.86 2.26
C MET A 62 -50.87 -14.32 2.67
N SER A 63 -50.41 -15.43 2.08
CA SER A 63 -49.04 -15.90 2.22
C SER A 63 -48.13 -15.26 1.16
N LEU A 64 -46.99 -14.71 1.59
CA LEU A 64 -46.01 -14.02 0.77
C LEU A 64 -44.62 -14.67 0.92
N LYS A 65 -43.87 -14.73 -0.17
CA LYS A 65 -42.43 -14.99 -0.20
C LYS A 65 -41.69 -13.68 -0.38
N ILE A 66 -40.94 -13.23 0.62
CA ILE A 66 -40.09 -12.05 0.52
C ILE A 66 -38.81 -12.44 -0.22
N MET A 67 -38.59 -11.80 -1.35
CA MET A 67 -37.43 -11.99 -2.19
C MET A 67 -36.70 -10.66 -2.36
N THR A 68 -35.38 -10.66 -2.19
CA THR A 68 -34.56 -9.45 -2.33
C THR A 68 -33.87 -9.40 -3.69
N ARG A 69 -33.82 -8.21 -4.28
CA ARG A 69 -33.16 -7.92 -5.56
C ARG A 69 -32.38 -6.61 -5.50
N ASN A 70 -31.26 -6.55 -6.18
CA ASN A 70 -30.46 -5.33 -6.37
C ASN A 70 -31.06 -4.44 -7.46
N PHE A 71 -31.70 -5.03 -8.48
CA PHE A 71 -32.36 -4.32 -9.58
C PHE A 71 -33.59 -5.10 -10.08
N ILE A 72 -34.53 -4.43 -10.75
CA ILE A 72 -35.85 -5.00 -11.08
C ILE A 72 -35.76 -6.32 -11.86
N ASN A 73 -34.92 -6.38 -12.89
CA ASN A 73 -34.81 -7.52 -13.80
C ASN A 73 -33.79 -8.59 -13.37
N GLU A 74 -33.39 -8.60 -12.09
CA GLU A 74 -32.47 -9.61 -11.59
C GLU A 74 -33.12 -11.00 -11.61
N ARG A 75 -32.48 -11.93 -12.33
CA ARG A 75 -32.97 -13.31 -12.48
C ARG A 75 -32.83 -14.13 -11.20
N ASN A 76 -31.81 -13.84 -10.40
CA ASN A 76 -31.49 -14.55 -9.16
C ASN A 76 -31.96 -13.75 -7.95
N ALA A 77 -33.26 -13.76 -7.68
CA ALA A 77 -33.79 -13.17 -6.46
C ALA A 77 -33.51 -14.07 -5.26
N GLN A 78 -33.01 -13.51 -4.15
CA GLN A 78 -32.77 -14.28 -2.94
C GLN A 78 -34.01 -14.32 -2.06
N GLU A 79 -34.59 -15.50 -1.85
CA GLU A 79 -35.66 -15.73 -0.86
C GLU A 79 -35.10 -15.52 0.54
N LYS A 80 -35.71 -14.61 1.32
CA LYS A 80 -35.30 -14.32 2.70
C LYS A 80 -36.25 -14.96 3.70
N GLU A 81 -37.55 -14.75 3.51
CA GLU A 81 -38.56 -15.16 4.48
C GLU A 81 -39.91 -15.46 3.80
N ARG A 82 -40.72 -16.29 4.46
CA ARG A 82 -42.13 -16.49 4.14
C ARG A 82 -42.99 -15.97 5.28
N ILE A 83 -43.96 -15.13 4.93
CA ILE A 83 -44.85 -14.51 5.92
C ILE A 83 -46.30 -14.77 5.53
N SER A 84 -47.19 -14.85 6.53
CA SER A 84 -48.63 -14.81 6.32
C SER A 84 -49.16 -13.53 6.94
N ILE A 85 -49.86 -12.71 6.16
CA ILE A 85 -50.44 -11.45 6.62
C ILE A 85 -51.96 -11.58 6.58
N GLU A 86 -52.57 -11.39 7.75
CA GLU A 86 -54.02 -11.18 7.86
C GLU A 86 -54.35 -9.69 7.75
N PHE A 87 -55.35 -9.31 6.96
CA PHE A 87 -55.70 -7.89 6.74
C PHE A 87 -57.17 -7.71 6.35
N ASN A 88 -57.72 -6.54 6.65
CA ASN A 88 -59.10 -6.15 6.29
C ASN A 88 -59.16 -5.13 5.16
N GLY A 89 -58.02 -4.57 4.73
CA GLY A 89 -57.93 -3.65 3.61
C GLY A 89 -56.49 -3.29 3.26
N ILE A 90 -56.29 -2.57 2.16
CA ILE A 90 -54.95 -2.27 1.63
C ILE A 90 -54.06 -1.47 2.59
N LEU A 91 -54.62 -0.51 3.34
CA LEU A 91 -53.83 0.30 4.28
C LEU A 91 -53.26 -0.57 5.40
N GLU A 92 -54.07 -1.47 5.96
CA GLU A 92 -53.64 -2.42 6.99
C GLU A 92 -52.62 -3.41 6.44
N PHE A 93 -52.83 -3.90 5.20
CA PHE A 93 -51.86 -4.74 4.51
C PHE A 93 -50.50 -4.04 4.38
N LYS A 94 -50.48 -2.77 3.94
CA LYS A 94 -49.24 -2.00 3.81
C LYS A 94 -48.53 -1.81 5.16
N GLN A 95 -49.28 -1.47 6.20
CA GLN A 95 -48.74 -1.30 7.56
C GLN A 95 -48.17 -2.59 8.15
N LYS A 96 -48.81 -3.74 7.87
CA LYS A 96 -48.33 -5.05 8.34
C LYS A 96 -47.17 -5.59 7.51
N LEU A 97 -47.08 -5.25 6.23
CA LEU A 97 -45.98 -5.66 5.35
C LEU A 97 -44.68 -4.89 5.65
N TRP A 98 -44.79 -3.60 5.97
CA TRP A 98 -43.65 -2.70 6.11
C TRP A 98 -42.56 -3.17 7.11
N PRO A 99 -42.89 -3.68 8.32
CA PRO A 99 -41.88 -4.16 9.27
C PRO A 99 -41.01 -5.30 8.74
N PHE A 100 -41.53 -6.12 7.82
CA PHE A 100 -40.78 -7.21 7.21
C PHE A 100 -39.92 -6.76 6.04
N VAL A 101 -40.33 -5.70 5.35
CA VAL A 101 -39.63 -5.22 4.16
C VAL A 101 -38.55 -4.19 4.50
N LYS A 102 -38.84 -3.28 5.45
CA LYS A 102 -37.93 -2.20 5.85
C LYS A 102 -36.50 -2.68 6.17
N PRO A 103 -36.27 -3.79 6.90
CA PRO A 103 -34.92 -4.27 7.23
C PRO A 103 -34.09 -4.70 6.02
N HIS A 104 -34.72 -4.95 4.88
CA HIS A 104 -34.05 -5.37 3.65
C HIS A 104 -33.75 -4.21 2.69
N ILE A 105 -34.27 -3.02 2.97
CA ILE A 105 -33.99 -1.81 2.19
C ILE A 105 -32.74 -1.15 2.78
N LYS A 106 -31.80 -0.76 1.93
CA LYS A 106 -30.64 0.03 2.34
C LYS A 106 -30.92 1.52 2.20
N GLN A 107 -30.94 2.02 0.97
CA GLN A 107 -31.12 3.44 0.69
C GLN A 107 -31.57 3.64 -0.78
N GLU A 108 -32.38 4.65 -1.06
CA GLU A 108 -32.82 4.94 -2.44
C GLU A 108 -31.69 5.55 -3.25
N ILE A 109 -31.48 5.03 -4.46
CA ILE A 109 -30.59 5.64 -5.46
C ILE A 109 -31.44 6.45 -6.44
N ALA A 110 -31.19 7.75 -6.51
CA ALA A 110 -31.65 8.59 -7.60
C ALA A 110 -30.70 8.46 -8.79
N TYR A 111 -31.28 8.45 -9.99
CA TYR A 111 -30.55 8.61 -11.23
C TYR A 111 -31.07 9.88 -11.88
N ASP A 112 -30.16 10.81 -12.16
CA ASP A 112 -30.44 12.01 -12.94
C ASP A 112 -30.07 11.74 -14.41
N ASP A 113 -31.09 11.64 -15.27
CA ASP A 113 -30.94 11.39 -16.71
C ASP A 113 -30.17 12.53 -17.41
N GLU A 114 -30.25 13.78 -16.92
CA GLU A 114 -29.60 14.93 -17.55
C GLU A 114 -28.10 14.97 -17.27
N SER A 115 -27.72 14.70 -16.02
CA SER A 115 -26.32 14.74 -15.59
C SER A 115 -25.59 13.40 -15.69
N ASN A 116 -26.31 12.29 -15.89
CA ASN A 116 -25.79 10.92 -15.82
C ASN A 116 -25.02 10.64 -14.50
N ILE A 117 -25.56 11.18 -13.40
CA ILE A 117 -25.01 11.07 -12.05
C ILE A 117 -26.00 10.27 -11.20
N TYR A 118 -25.47 9.29 -10.47
CA TYR A 118 -26.21 8.62 -9.40
C TYR A 118 -25.99 9.37 -8.10
N SER A 119 -27.06 9.56 -7.32
CA SER A 119 -27.00 10.21 -5.99
C SER A 119 -27.80 9.43 -4.95
N TRP A 120 -27.33 9.46 -3.71
CA TRP A 120 -28.09 8.95 -2.57
C TRP A 120 -29.22 9.91 -2.23
N ILE A 121 -30.43 9.37 -2.05
CA ILE A 121 -31.50 10.14 -1.42
C ILE A 121 -31.45 9.82 0.08
N GLU A 122 -31.06 10.80 0.89
CA GLU A 122 -31.24 10.73 2.34
C GLU A 122 -32.72 10.98 2.66
N SER A 123 -33.44 9.92 3.01
CA SER A 123 -34.83 10.03 3.43
C SER A 123 -35.14 8.99 4.50
N ASP A 124 -35.71 9.44 5.62
CA ASP A 124 -36.28 8.55 6.62
C ASP A 124 -37.43 7.76 5.99
N LEU A 125 -37.20 6.47 5.75
CA LEU A 125 -38.15 5.63 5.04
C LEU A 125 -39.44 5.45 5.86
N GLN A 126 -40.56 5.92 5.31
CA GLN A 126 -41.90 5.74 5.86
C GLN A 126 -42.68 4.70 5.06
N VAL A 127 -43.82 4.24 5.61
CA VAL A 127 -44.72 3.27 4.94
C VAL A 127 -45.20 3.79 3.56
N THR A 128 -45.28 5.11 3.40
CA THR A 128 -45.64 5.76 2.13
C THR A 128 -44.59 5.57 1.03
N ASP A 129 -43.33 5.39 1.39
CA ASP A 129 -42.23 5.22 0.43
C ASP A 129 -42.10 3.77 -0.06
N MET A 130 -42.90 2.84 0.49
CA MET A 130 -42.84 1.42 0.14
C MET A 130 -43.00 1.14 -1.36
N ASN A 131 -43.78 1.94 -2.08
CA ASN A 131 -43.94 1.78 -3.53
C ASN A 131 -42.65 2.02 -4.32
N ARG A 132 -41.67 2.73 -3.74
CA ARG A 132 -40.37 2.94 -4.37
C ARG A 132 -39.47 1.71 -4.30
N PHE A 133 -39.78 0.71 -3.47
CA PHE A 133 -38.91 -0.43 -3.19
C PHE A 133 -39.58 -1.79 -3.30
N VAL A 134 -40.90 -1.86 -3.48
CA VAL A 134 -41.64 -3.12 -3.36
C VAL A 134 -42.51 -3.35 -4.59
N LEU A 135 -42.35 -4.53 -5.16
CA LEU A 135 -43.18 -5.03 -6.26
C LEU A 135 -43.78 -6.38 -5.88
N ILE A 136 -45.08 -6.56 -6.09
CA ILE A 136 -45.78 -7.83 -5.86
C ILE A 136 -46.03 -8.52 -7.20
N GLN A 137 -45.71 -9.80 -7.30
CA GLN A 137 -45.97 -10.57 -8.51
C GLN A 137 -47.40 -11.13 -8.53
N ASP A 138 -48.19 -10.71 -9.51
CA ASP A 138 -49.47 -11.36 -9.79
C ASP A 138 -49.22 -12.74 -10.42
N LYS A 139 -49.67 -13.80 -9.74
CA LYS A 139 -49.52 -15.17 -10.20
C LYS A 139 -50.27 -15.45 -11.51
N ALA A 140 -51.44 -14.84 -11.68
CA ALA A 140 -52.30 -15.08 -12.84
C ALA A 140 -51.71 -14.46 -14.12
N GLN A 141 -51.13 -13.26 -14.00
CA GLN A 141 -50.56 -12.53 -15.14
C GLN A 141 -49.03 -12.63 -15.24
N LYS A 142 -48.37 -13.27 -14.27
CA LYS A 142 -46.91 -13.31 -14.07
C LYS A 142 -46.24 -11.92 -14.10
N LYS A 143 -47.02 -10.85 -13.85
CA LYS A 143 -46.60 -9.46 -13.94
C LYS A 143 -46.35 -8.89 -12.55
N CYS A 144 -45.30 -8.09 -12.41
CA CYS A 144 -45.04 -7.34 -11.18
C CYS A 144 -45.91 -6.07 -11.14
N ILE A 145 -46.51 -5.80 -9.98
CA ILE A 145 -47.38 -4.66 -9.73
C ILE A 145 -46.80 -3.85 -8.57
N GLY A 146 -46.74 -2.52 -8.72
CA GLY A 146 -46.36 -1.61 -7.65
C GLY A 146 -47.37 -1.64 -6.50
N ILE A 147 -46.90 -1.37 -5.29
CA ILE A 147 -47.74 -1.38 -4.09
C ILE A 147 -48.89 -0.36 -4.14
N ASP A 148 -48.72 0.75 -4.86
CA ASP A 148 -49.77 1.77 -4.99
C ASP A 148 -50.81 1.42 -6.05
N ASP A 149 -50.43 0.64 -7.07
CA ASP A 149 -51.34 0.16 -8.11
C ASP A 149 -52.21 -1.02 -7.64
N LEU A 150 -51.91 -1.54 -6.45
CA LEU A 150 -52.64 -2.62 -5.84
C LEU A 150 -54.01 -2.10 -5.39
N LYS A 151 -55.10 -2.77 -5.83
CA LYS A 151 -56.48 -2.44 -5.42
C LYS A 151 -57.02 -3.57 -4.54
N ASN A 152 -57.94 -3.25 -3.63
CA ASN A 152 -58.59 -4.25 -2.75
C ASN A 152 -59.14 -5.46 -3.52
N LYS A 153 -59.72 -5.24 -4.72
CA LYS A 153 -60.21 -6.34 -5.58
C LYS A 153 -59.10 -7.31 -6.01
N LYS A 154 -57.90 -6.81 -6.35
CA LYS A 154 -56.77 -7.65 -6.74
C LYS A 154 -56.16 -8.38 -5.55
N LEU A 155 -55.98 -7.68 -4.43
CA LEU A 155 -55.56 -8.29 -3.16
C LEU A 155 -56.47 -9.45 -2.76
N HIS A 156 -57.78 -9.25 -2.88
CA HIS A 156 -58.78 -10.28 -2.66
C HIS A 156 -58.57 -11.48 -3.58
N THR A 157 -58.47 -11.29 -4.90
CA THR A 157 -58.24 -12.43 -5.81
C THR A 157 -56.95 -13.17 -5.50
N MET A 158 -55.92 -12.46 -5.07
CA MET A 158 -54.61 -13.00 -4.73
C MET A 158 -54.61 -13.78 -3.39
N SER A 159 -55.49 -13.44 -2.44
CA SER A 159 -55.55 -14.11 -1.12
C SER A 159 -56.18 -15.51 -1.15
N PHE A 160 -56.96 -15.87 -2.17
CA PHE A 160 -57.58 -17.22 -2.28
C PHE A 160 -56.63 -18.30 -2.81
N GLY A 161 -55.39 -17.95 -3.16
CA GLY A 161 -54.39 -18.91 -3.63
C GLY A 161 -53.72 -19.65 -2.48
N SER A 162 -53.51 -20.97 -2.63
CA SER A 162 -52.74 -21.79 -1.67
C SER A 162 -51.24 -21.56 -1.76
N ASP A 163 -50.73 -21.06 -2.89
CA ASP A 163 -49.32 -20.85 -3.10
C ASP A 163 -48.91 -19.44 -2.70
N PRO A 164 -47.78 -19.26 -2.00
CA PRO A 164 -47.39 -17.95 -1.55
C PRO A 164 -46.92 -17.07 -2.72
N ILE A 165 -47.34 -15.82 -2.69
CA ILE A 165 -47.09 -14.80 -3.71
C ILE A 165 -45.69 -14.22 -3.54
N ALA A 166 -44.95 -14.04 -4.64
CA ALA A 166 -43.64 -13.40 -4.57
C ALA A 166 -43.77 -11.88 -4.34
N CYS A 167 -43.11 -11.41 -3.29
CA CYS A 167 -42.92 -10.00 -2.96
C CYS A 167 -41.45 -9.67 -3.19
N PHE A 168 -41.15 -8.89 -4.22
CA PHE A 168 -39.80 -8.45 -4.55
C PHE A 168 -39.51 -7.13 -3.84
N VAL A 169 -38.46 -7.14 -3.03
CA VAL A 169 -37.90 -5.96 -2.37
C VAL A 169 -36.64 -5.56 -3.10
N GLN A 170 -36.66 -4.39 -3.71
CA GLN A 170 -35.52 -3.76 -4.36
C GLN A 170 -34.67 -3.05 -3.30
N VAL A 171 -33.43 -3.49 -3.09
CA VAL A 171 -32.53 -2.98 -2.03
C VAL A 171 -32.24 -1.48 -2.18
N TYR A 172 -32.12 -1.00 -3.41
CA TYR A 172 -31.77 0.38 -3.76
C TYR A 172 -32.90 1.16 -4.44
N GLY A 173 -34.11 0.58 -4.47
CA GLY A 173 -35.29 1.17 -5.08
C GLY A 173 -35.55 0.74 -6.53
N ASN A 174 -36.71 1.14 -7.03
CA ASN A 174 -37.28 0.73 -8.32
C ASN A 174 -36.71 1.50 -9.52
N LYS A 175 -35.85 2.50 -9.30
CA LYS A 175 -35.22 3.27 -10.38
C LYS A 175 -34.13 2.47 -11.10
N ILE A 176 -33.51 1.50 -10.42
CA ILE A 176 -32.46 0.65 -11.00
C ILE A 176 -33.11 -0.57 -11.67
N GLN A 177 -33.14 -0.57 -13.00
CA GLN A 177 -33.82 -1.60 -13.77
C GLN A 177 -32.89 -2.71 -14.26
N LYS A 178 -31.64 -2.36 -14.60
CA LYS A 178 -30.68 -3.24 -15.28
C LYS A 178 -29.39 -3.41 -14.47
N LEU A 179 -28.66 -4.47 -14.78
CA LEU A 179 -27.34 -4.74 -14.18
C LEU A 179 -26.36 -3.59 -14.46
N ASP A 180 -26.30 -3.09 -15.70
CA ASP A 180 -25.37 -2.00 -16.07
C ASP A 180 -25.59 -0.73 -15.23
N GLN A 181 -26.86 -0.39 -14.95
CA GLN A 181 -27.20 0.76 -14.09
C GLN A 181 -26.78 0.49 -12.65
N TYR A 182 -26.98 -0.73 -12.17
CA TYR A 182 -26.55 -1.14 -10.83
C TYR A 182 -25.02 -1.09 -10.70
N GLU A 183 -24.28 -1.58 -11.69
CA GLU A 183 -22.81 -1.53 -11.69
C GLU A 183 -22.27 -0.10 -11.80
N ALA A 184 -22.88 0.74 -12.63
CA ALA A 184 -22.54 2.16 -12.73
C ALA A 184 -22.80 2.91 -11.42
N ALA A 185 -23.98 2.70 -10.81
CA ALA A 185 -24.32 3.26 -9.51
C ALA A 185 -23.37 2.75 -8.42
N LYS A 186 -23.06 1.45 -8.41
CA LYS A 186 -22.09 0.85 -7.48
C LYS A 186 -20.71 1.50 -7.62
N LYS A 187 -20.24 1.72 -8.85
CA LYS A 187 -18.95 2.38 -9.10
C LYS A 187 -18.96 3.85 -8.64
N GLN A 188 -20.01 4.60 -8.90
CA GLN A 188 -20.07 6.02 -8.52
C GLN A 188 -20.34 6.24 -7.03
N LEU A 189 -21.24 5.45 -6.42
CA LEU A 189 -21.78 5.71 -5.08
C LEU A 189 -21.25 4.78 -4.00
N MET A 190 -20.88 3.54 -4.34
CA MET A 190 -20.43 2.55 -3.37
C MET A 190 -18.91 2.41 -3.34
N CYS A 191 -18.23 2.72 -4.46
CA CYS A 191 -16.77 2.70 -4.58
C CYS A 191 -16.22 3.96 -5.31
N PRO A 192 -16.46 5.19 -4.79
CA PRO A 192 -16.00 6.42 -5.45
C PRO A 192 -14.48 6.57 -5.49
N THR A 193 -13.74 5.80 -4.69
CA THR A 193 -12.28 5.89 -4.59
C THR A 193 -11.61 5.35 -5.85
N GLU A 194 -10.56 6.03 -6.34
CA GLU A 194 -9.70 5.53 -7.41
C GLU A 194 -9.07 4.21 -6.99
N CYS A 195 -9.69 3.10 -7.39
CA CYS A 195 -9.13 1.78 -7.22
C CYS A 195 -7.94 1.60 -8.17
N ASP A 196 -6.84 1.04 -7.66
CA ASP A 196 -5.75 0.60 -8.52
C ASP A 196 -6.20 -0.55 -9.44
N ARG A 197 -5.32 -1.01 -10.35
CA ARG A 197 -5.61 -2.12 -11.28
C ARG A 197 -6.01 -3.43 -10.56
N GLY A 198 -5.75 -3.56 -9.26
CA GLY A 198 -6.13 -4.69 -8.41
C GLY A 198 -7.43 -4.49 -7.63
N GLY A 199 -8.10 -3.33 -7.75
CA GLY A 199 -9.31 -3.03 -7.00
C GLY A 199 -9.07 -2.49 -5.59
N ALA A 200 -7.82 -2.27 -5.18
CA ALA A 200 -7.49 -1.70 -3.87
C ALA A 200 -7.57 -0.17 -3.90
N ALA A 201 -7.95 0.45 -2.79
CA ALA A 201 -7.89 1.91 -2.68
C ALA A 201 -6.47 2.43 -2.97
N THR A 202 -6.35 3.54 -3.70
CA THR A 202 -5.05 4.13 -4.03
C THR A 202 -4.24 4.37 -2.76
N ASN A 203 -2.94 4.04 -2.80
CA ASN A 203 -2.04 4.20 -1.65
C ASN A 203 -2.07 5.62 -1.06
N SER A 204 -2.33 6.65 -1.88
CA SER A 204 -2.49 8.04 -1.44
C SER A 204 -3.73 8.23 -0.56
N ALA A 205 -4.89 7.72 -0.98
CA ALA A 205 -6.14 7.83 -0.21
C ALA A 205 -6.05 7.06 1.12
N THR A 206 -5.43 5.88 1.11
CA THR A 206 -5.18 5.13 2.35
C THR A 206 -4.22 5.88 3.27
N PHE A 207 -3.19 6.52 2.74
CA PHE A 207 -2.23 7.31 3.52
C PHE A 207 -2.91 8.50 4.21
N GLU A 208 -3.70 9.28 3.46
CA GLU A 208 -4.43 10.43 4.00
C GLU A 208 -5.43 10.03 5.08
N LEU A 209 -6.19 8.95 4.85
CA LEU A 209 -7.14 8.45 5.84
C LEU A 209 -6.43 7.91 7.08
N ALA A 210 -5.33 7.16 6.92
CA ALA A 210 -4.53 6.67 8.04
C ALA A 210 -3.99 7.83 8.91
N LYS A 211 -3.56 8.93 8.28
CA LYS A 211 -3.14 10.14 8.99
C LYS A 211 -4.30 10.77 9.77
N LYS A 212 -5.47 10.91 9.14
CA LYS A 212 -6.68 11.45 9.79
C LYS A 212 -7.12 10.58 10.98
N LEU A 213 -7.11 9.27 10.82
CA LEU A 213 -7.44 8.31 11.90
C LEU A 213 -6.47 8.43 13.08
N LYS A 214 -5.17 8.62 12.80
CA LYS A 214 -4.15 8.85 13.82
C LYS A 214 -4.34 10.19 14.55
N GLU A 215 -4.82 11.22 13.88
CA GLU A 215 -5.13 12.51 14.51
C GLU A 215 -6.35 12.42 15.45
N ILE A 216 -7.39 11.67 15.05
CA ILE A 216 -8.62 11.48 15.84
C ILE A 216 -8.36 10.53 17.02
N HIS A 217 -7.87 9.32 16.72
CA HIS A 217 -7.80 8.22 17.67
C HIS A 217 -6.45 8.08 18.36
N GLY A 218 -5.40 8.75 17.85
CA GLY A 218 -4.02 8.61 18.36
C GLY A 218 -3.81 9.05 19.80
N ARG A 219 -4.79 9.76 20.38
CA ARG A 219 -4.81 10.11 21.81
C ARG A 219 -5.24 8.96 22.71
N VAL A 220 -6.05 8.04 22.19
CA VAL A 220 -6.67 6.93 22.94
C VAL A 220 -5.95 5.63 22.66
N ILE A 221 -5.61 5.39 21.40
CA ILE A 221 -4.94 4.18 20.95
C ILE A 221 -3.64 4.52 20.22
N TRP A 222 -2.65 3.69 20.43
CA TRP A 222 -1.36 3.77 19.77
C TRP A 222 -1.12 2.51 18.96
N GLY A 223 -0.56 2.65 17.77
CA GLY A 223 -0.24 1.53 16.89
C GLY A 223 0.87 1.90 15.92
N GLN A 224 1.54 0.89 15.37
CA GLN A 224 2.50 1.05 14.28
C GLN A 224 1.81 1.61 13.03
N GLU A 225 2.54 2.26 12.14
CA GLU A 225 1.96 2.83 10.91
C GLU A 225 1.18 1.79 10.10
N VAL A 226 1.70 0.56 10.00
CA VAL A 226 1.04 -0.57 9.33
C VAL A 226 -0.35 -0.87 9.90
N ALA A 227 -0.56 -0.73 11.20
CA ALA A 227 -1.86 -0.94 11.84
C ALA A 227 -2.85 0.17 11.44
N TRP A 228 -2.39 1.41 11.35
CA TRP A 228 -3.19 2.53 10.86
C TRP A 228 -3.55 2.36 9.38
N PHE A 229 -2.63 1.87 8.54
CA PHE A 229 -2.92 1.52 7.15
C PHE A 229 -3.95 0.41 7.02
N GLN A 230 -3.86 -0.64 7.85
CA GLN A 230 -4.85 -1.72 7.85
C GLN A 230 -6.25 -1.21 8.23
N PHE A 231 -6.34 -0.31 9.21
CA PHE A 231 -7.61 0.29 9.60
C PHE A 231 -8.16 1.20 8.50
N ALA A 232 -7.33 2.05 7.90
CA ALA A 232 -7.73 2.89 6.77
C ALA A 232 -8.22 2.05 5.58
N ASN A 233 -7.53 0.96 5.24
CA ASN A 233 -7.95 0.04 4.18
C ASN A 233 -9.29 -0.63 4.51
N PHE A 234 -9.52 -1.01 5.77
CA PHE A 234 -10.81 -1.58 6.19
C PHE A 234 -11.97 -0.59 5.99
N ILE A 235 -11.75 0.69 6.35
CA ILE A 235 -12.75 1.74 6.16
C ILE A 235 -12.99 1.98 4.67
N LEU A 236 -11.93 2.15 3.87
CA LEU A 236 -12.06 2.40 2.43
C LEU A 236 -12.67 1.23 1.66
N ALA A 237 -12.54 0.00 2.15
CA ALA A 237 -13.19 -1.19 1.60
C ALA A 237 -14.69 -1.29 1.98
N SER A 238 -15.15 -0.48 2.93
CA SER A 238 -16.55 -0.45 3.38
C SER A 238 -17.40 0.48 2.51
N GLU A 239 -18.73 0.31 2.54
CA GLU A 239 -19.67 1.12 1.76
C GLU A 239 -19.60 2.60 2.18
N ALA A 240 -19.61 3.53 1.21
CA ALA A 240 -19.35 4.96 1.43
C ALA A 240 -20.18 5.60 2.57
N HIS A 241 -21.44 5.20 2.73
CA HIS A 241 -22.32 5.73 3.78
C HIS A 241 -21.90 5.28 5.20
N VAL A 242 -21.22 4.15 5.32
CA VAL A 242 -20.72 3.62 6.61
C VAL A 242 -19.32 4.15 6.91
N GLN A 243 -18.58 4.65 5.90
CA GLN A 243 -17.20 5.10 6.09
C GLN A 243 -17.07 6.25 7.09
N THR A 244 -18.02 7.19 7.08
CA THR A 244 -18.03 8.33 8.02
C THR A 244 -18.17 7.84 9.46
N GLU A 245 -19.12 6.95 9.72
CA GLU A 245 -19.33 6.33 11.04
C GLU A 245 -18.12 5.47 11.46
N LEU A 246 -17.55 4.70 10.53
CA LEU A 246 -16.37 3.88 10.77
C LEU A 246 -15.10 4.70 11.04
N THR A 247 -15.03 5.94 10.54
CA THR A 247 -13.90 6.84 10.80
C THR A 247 -13.93 7.36 12.24
N GLU A 248 -15.13 7.55 12.80
CA GLU A 248 -15.34 8.02 14.17
C GLU A 248 -15.33 6.89 15.21
N SER A 249 -15.56 5.64 14.78
CA SER A 249 -15.53 4.48 15.68
C SER A 249 -14.11 3.92 15.87
N LEU A 250 -13.94 3.12 16.93
CA LEU A 250 -12.68 2.44 17.22
C LEU A 250 -12.41 1.32 16.20
N PRO A 251 -11.13 0.93 16.00
CA PRO A 251 -10.79 -0.16 15.10
C PRO A 251 -11.55 -1.46 15.44
N PRO A 252 -11.99 -2.24 14.43
CA PRO A 252 -12.64 -3.52 14.64
C PRO A 252 -11.79 -4.49 15.47
N PRO A 253 -12.39 -5.44 16.22
CA PRO A 253 -11.68 -6.32 17.14
C PRO A 253 -10.50 -7.10 16.53
N HIS A 254 -10.60 -7.47 15.25
CA HIS A 254 -9.56 -8.22 14.53
C HIS A 254 -8.33 -7.36 14.17
N ILE A 255 -8.47 -6.04 14.11
CA ILE A 255 -7.38 -5.06 13.91
C ILE A 255 -6.93 -4.49 15.25
N MET A 256 -7.84 -4.37 16.22
CA MET A 256 -7.59 -3.79 17.55
C MET A 256 -6.40 -4.44 18.28
N ARG A 257 -6.13 -5.73 18.03
CA ARG A 257 -4.94 -6.44 18.56
C ARG A 257 -3.59 -5.83 18.17
N PHE A 258 -3.54 -5.02 17.10
CA PHE A 258 -2.34 -4.32 16.65
C PHE A 258 -2.20 -2.92 17.26
N PHE A 259 -3.18 -2.52 18.08
CA PHE A 259 -3.19 -1.27 18.82
C PHE A 259 -3.02 -1.55 20.32
N SER A 260 -2.46 -0.58 21.02
CA SER A 260 -2.28 -0.57 22.49
C SER A 260 -2.89 0.71 23.04
N LEU A 261 -3.38 0.70 24.28
CA LEU A 261 -3.91 1.92 24.90
C LEU A 261 -2.80 2.97 25.06
N ALA A 262 -3.09 4.21 24.68
CA ALA A 262 -2.11 5.30 24.66
C ALA A 262 -1.61 5.68 26.06
N SER A 263 -2.41 5.42 27.11
CA SER A 263 -2.08 5.78 28.50
C SER A 263 -0.94 4.95 29.10
N GLU A 264 -0.60 3.79 28.54
CA GLU A 264 0.43 2.90 29.11
C GLU A 264 1.85 3.15 28.58
N ASN A 265 2.09 4.12 27.68
CA ASN A 265 3.26 3.97 26.81
C ASN A 265 4.22 5.11 26.46
N PRO A 266 4.45 6.13 27.31
CA PRO A 266 5.63 6.97 27.13
C PRO A 266 6.93 6.13 27.24
N ILE A 267 6.90 5.03 28.02
CA ILE A 267 8.06 4.16 28.24
C ILE A 267 8.40 3.32 27.01
N GLN A 268 7.47 2.60 26.37
CA GLN A 268 7.84 1.84 25.15
C GLN A 268 8.06 2.76 23.94
N GLN A 269 7.43 3.94 23.88
CA GLN A 269 7.82 4.96 22.89
C GLN A 269 9.27 5.42 23.11
N ASN A 270 9.70 5.62 24.35
CA ASN A 270 11.09 5.94 24.65
C ASN A 270 12.03 4.77 24.31
N ILE A 271 11.65 3.53 24.61
CA ILE A 271 12.44 2.34 24.29
C ILE A 271 12.58 2.16 22.77
N SER A 272 11.51 2.32 22.00
CA SER A 272 11.56 2.22 20.54
C SER A 272 12.40 3.34 19.93
N ALA A 273 12.23 4.58 20.41
CA ALA A 273 13.07 5.71 20.01
C ALA A 273 14.56 5.45 20.32
N ARG A 274 14.88 4.93 21.51
CA ARG A 274 16.26 4.55 21.88
C ARG A 274 16.85 3.50 20.94
N ARG A 275 16.08 2.46 20.59
CA ARG A 275 16.52 1.43 19.63
C ARG A 275 16.79 2.03 18.25
N THR A 276 15.92 2.92 17.75
CA THR A 276 16.12 3.61 16.48
C THR A 276 17.38 4.48 16.51
N VAL A 277 17.62 5.21 17.59
CA VAL A 277 18.85 5.98 17.78
C VAL A 277 20.08 5.08 17.81
N GLU A 278 20.02 3.93 18.47
CA GLU A 278 21.12 2.97 18.51
C GLU A 278 21.43 2.38 17.12
N LEU A 279 20.40 2.03 16.34
CA LEU A 279 20.57 1.62 14.95
C LEU A 279 21.21 2.73 14.12
N GLY A 280 20.74 3.97 14.26
CA GLY A 280 21.35 5.13 13.60
C GLY A 280 22.83 5.30 13.96
N LYS A 281 23.18 5.13 15.24
CA LYS A 281 24.59 5.15 15.68
C LYS A 281 25.42 4.04 15.04
N ARG A 282 24.89 2.81 14.92
CA ARG A 282 25.60 1.69 14.25
C ARG A 282 25.82 1.95 12.77
N VAL A 283 24.80 2.45 12.06
CA VAL A 283 24.93 2.82 10.64
C VAL A 283 25.95 3.92 10.45
N ASN A 284 25.89 4.98 11.27
CA ASN A 284 26.85 6.09 11.21
C ASN A 284 28.28 5.63 11.52
N LYS A 285 28.44 4.67 12.44
CA LYS A 285 29.75 4.07 12.71
C LYS A 285 30.30 3.33 11.47
N GLY A 286 29.48 2.49 10.83
CA GLY A 286 29.90 1.77 9.61
C GLY A 286 30.21 2.71 8.43
N MET A 287 29.44 3.80 8.27
CA MET A 287 29.74 4.83 7.27
C MET A 287 31.05 5.55 7.56
N ARG A 288 31.32 5.89 8.84
CA ARG A 288 32.59 6.52 9.24
C ARG A 288 33.79 5.62 8.97
N GLU A 289 33.68 4.32 9.26
CA GLU A 289 34.72 3.34 8.94
C GLU A 289 34.97 3.26 7.42
N SER A 290 33.90 3.22 6.62
CA SER A 290 34.00 3.21 5.15
C SER A 290 34.65 4.47 4.58
N ILE A 291 34.29 5.65 5.12
CA ILE A 291 34.91 6.92 4.72
C ILE A 291 36.39 6.95 5.11
N SER A 292 36.73 6.43 6.28
CA SER A 292 38.13 6.36 6.73
C SER A 292 38.96 5.45 5.84
N ALA A 293 38.43 4.30 5.44
CA ALA A 293 39.09 3.39 4.51
C ALA A 293 39.30 4.05 3.14
N LEU A 294 38.28 4.70 2.59
CA LEU A 294 38.38 5.41 1.32
C LEU A 294 39.40 6.56 1.38
N SER A 295 39.45 7.29 2.49
CA SER A 295 40.46 8.34 2.69
C SER A 295 41.87 7.76 2.64
N GLN A 296 42.09 6.61 3.28
CA GLN A 296 43.38 5.92 3.26
C GLN A 296 43.76 5.44 1.85
N ASP A 297 42.81 4.90 1.09
CA ASP A 297 43.05 4.49 -0.30
C ASP A 297 43.43 5.68 -1.20
N VAL A 298 42.79 6.84 -0.98
CA VAL A 298 43.13 8.09 -1.69
C VAL A 298 44.54 8.57 -1.34
N ASP A 299 44.93 8.52 -0.06
CA ASP A 299 46.28 8.89 0.36
C ASP A 299 47.34 7.97 -0.30
N ILE A 300 47.08 6.66 -0.34
CA ILE A 300 47.94 5.69 -1.04
C ILE A 300 48.05 6.03 -2.54
N LEU A 301 46.94 6.39 -3.19
CA LEU A 301 46.94 6.77 -4.60
C LEU A 301 47.76 8.04 -4.86
N ILE A 302 47.67 9.04 -3.98
CA ILE A 302 48.46 10.27 -4.05
C ILE A 302 49.95 9.95 -3.97
N ASP A 303 50.35 9.07 -3.06
CA ASP A 303 51.76 8.68 -2.90
C ASP A 303 52.27 7.89 -4.11
N HIS A 304 51.47 6.97 -4.67
CA HIS A 304 51.81 6.31 -5.93
C HIS A 304 51.97 7.31 -7.08
N HIS A 305 51.10 8.31 -7.18
CA HIS A 305 51.21 9.34 -8.21
C HIS A 305 52.49 10.18 -8.07
N ARG A 306 52.86 10.57 -6.84
CA ARG A 306 54.13 11.26 -6.56
C ARG A 306 55.34 10.43 -6.98
N ASN A 307 55.35 9.14 -6.66
CA ASN A 307 56.42 8.23 -7.06
C ASN A 307 56.50 8.09 -8.59
N GLY A 308 55.37 7.96 -9.27
CA GLY A 308 55.31 7.91 -10.74
C GLY A 308 55.86 9.20 -11.39
N LEU A 309 55.52 10.36 -10.84
CA LEU A 309 56.03 11.65 -11.31
C LEU A 309 57.55 11.75 -11.15
N SER A 310 58.10 11.29 -10.02
CA SER A 310 59.55 11.23 -9.80
C SER A 310 60.25 10.33 -10.83
N MET A 311 59.67 9.16 -11.14
CA MET A 311 60.21 8.25 -12.16
C MET A 311 60.19 8.89 -13.56
N ALA A 312 59.11 9.58 -13.92
CA ALA A 312 59.02 10.31 -15.18
C ALA A 312 60.06 11.43 -15.29
N GLN A 313 60.32 12.15 -14.20
CA GLN A 313 61.39 13.16 -14.14
C GLN A 313 62.76 12.51 -14.34
N ALA A 314 63.03 11.37 -13.69
CA ALA A 314 64.29 10.64 -13.86
C ALA A 314 64.48 10.16 -15.31
N LEU A 315 63.43 9.66 -15.96
CA LEU A 315 63.46 9.29 -17.38
C LEU A 315 63.74 10.50 -18.28
N LYS A 316 63.10 11.65 -18.02
CA LYS A 316 63.37 12.88 -18.76
C LYS A 316 64.84 13.30 -18.68
N THR A 317 65.44 13.24 -17.49
CA THR A 317 66.87 13.54 -17.31
C THR A 317 67.74 12.58 -18.12
N LYS A 318 67.43 11.28 -18.14
CA LYS A 318 68.18 10.30 -18.96
C LYS A 318 68.04 10.56 -20.46
N ILE A 319 66.85 10.91 -20.93
CA ILE A 319 66.62 11.26 -22.35
C ILE A 319 67.46 12.47 -22.73
N LEU A 320 67.50 13.50 -21.89
CA LEU A 320 68.32 14.69 -22.13
C LEU A 320 69.82 14.33 -22.17
N ALA A 321 70.30 13.52 -21.23
CA ALA A 321 71.70 13.08 -21.23
C ALA A 321 72.07 12.26 -22.49
N ILE A 322 71.18 11.37 -22.95
CA ILE A 322 71.38 10.63 -24.21
C ILE A 322 71.40 11.60 -25.39
N LYS A 323 70.51 12.60 -25.40
CA LYS A 323 70.49 13.62 -26.45
C LYS A 323 71.80 14.40 -26.49
N ASP A 324 72.28 14.88 -25.36
CA ASP A 324 73.56 15.60 -25.26
C ASP A 324 74.73 14.71 -25.73
N GLN A 325 74.68 13.40 -25.44
CA GLN A 325 75.67 12.45 -25.93
C GLN A 325 75.64 12.29 -27.45
N ILE A 326 74.46 12.27 -28.07
CA ILE A 326 74.31 12.25 -29.54
C ILE A 326 74.86 13.54 -30.14
N ASP A 327 74.45 14.70 -29.63
CA ASP A 327 74.90 16.01 -30.13
C ASP A 327 76.44 16.14 -30.04
N ASN A 328 77.04 15.66 -28.95
CA ASN A 328 78.50 15.60 -28.81
C ASN A 328 79.17 14.65 -29.80
N ASN A 329 78.56 13.48 -30.06
CA ASN A 329 79.09 12.53 -31.04
C ASN A 329 79.01 13.08 -32.47
N ASP A 330 77.91 13.74 -32.83
CA ASP A 330 77.75 14.39 -34.13
C ASP A 330 78.81 15.47 -34.31
N TYR A 331 79.05 16.31 -33.29
CA TYR A 331 80.15 17.29 -33.32
C TYR A 331 81.54 16.65 -33.51
N LEU A 332 81.81 15.52 -32.84
CA LEU A 332 83.06 14.78 -33.03
C LEU A 332 83.18 14.20 -34.44
N MET A 333 82.08 13.67 -34.99
CA MET A 333 82.05 13.12 -36.36
C MET A 333 82.22 14.20 -37.42
N ASP A 334 81.63 15.38 -37.24
CA ASP A 334 81.84 16.54 -38.11
C ASP A 334 83.30 16.99 -38.06
N GLY A 335 83.90 17.07 -36.87
CA GLY A 335 85.33 17.36 -36.71
C GLY A 335 86.23 16.31 -37.40
N LEU A 336 85.89 15.03 -37.27
CA LEU A 336 86.59 13.95 -37.96
C LEU A 336 86.43 14.06 -39.48
N ALA A 337 85.22 14.34 -39.98
CA ALA A 337 84.97 14.53 -41.42
C ALA A 337 85.86 15.64 -42.00
N MET A 338 86.01 16.77 -41.29
CA MET A 338 86.93 17.84 -41.71
C MET A 338 88.40 17.43 -41.71
N THR A 339 88.82 16.49 -40.86
CA THR A 339 90.21 15.96 -40.89
C THR A 339 90.44 14.87 -41.94
N VAL A 340 89.38 14.16 -42.34
CA VAL A 340 89.41 13.07 -43.32
C VAL A 340 89.21 13.57 -44.75
N GLU A 341 88.76 14.82 -44.94
CA GLU A 341 88.93 15.54 -46.20
C GLU A 341 90.43 15.70 -46.49
N THR A 342 90.99 14.65 -47.09
CA THR A 342 92.34 14.64 -47.63
C THR A 342 92.41 15.73 -48.70
N GLU A 343 93.05 16.85 -48.37
CA GLU A 343 93.56 17.74 -49.40
C GLU A 343 94.42 16.89 -50.33
N ILE A 344 94.05 16.84 -51.61
CA ILE A 344 94.88 16.25 -52.66
C ILE A 344 96.14 17.10 -52.68
N THR A 345 97.14 16.68 -51.91
CA THR A 345 98.42 17.36 -51.81
C THR A 345 99.13 17.29 -53.15
N GLU A 346 99.96 18.28 -53.44
CA GLU A 346 100.76 18.35 -54.66
C GLU A 346 101.55 17.04 -54.88
N PHE A 347 101.99 16.41 -53.78
CA PHE A 347 102.61 15.08 -53.75
C PHE A 347 101.71 13.95 -54.30
N THR A 348 100.41 13.94 -53.99
CA THR A 348 99.48 12.94 -54.53
C THR A 348 99.24 13.16 -56.03
N GLN A 349 99.24 14.42 -56.49
CA GLN A 349 99.19 14.75 -57.91
C GLN A 349 100.49 14.36 -58.63
N GLU A 350 101.65 14.48 -57.96
CA GLU A 350 102.94 14.02 -58.46
C GLU A 350 103.01 12.49 -58.58
N LEU A 351 102.53 11.77 -57.57
CA LEU A 351 102.42 10.31 -57.61
C LEU A 351 101.48 9.83 -58.72
N LYS A 352 100.35 10.52 -58.93
CA LYS A 352 99.44 10.25 -60.05
C LYS A 352 100.08 10.53 -61.42
N ARG A 353 100.97 11.52 -61.51
CA ARG A 353 101.76 11.79 -62.74
C ARG A 353 102.92 10.81 -62.94
N GLY A 354 103.46 10.24 -61.87
CA GLY A 354 104.57 9.29 -61.91
C GLY A 354 104.18 7.84 -62.20
N ILE A 355 102.90 7.48 -62.06
CA ILE A 355 102.38 6.19 -62.51
C ILE A 355 102.19 6.27 -64.03
N THR A 356 103.22 5.84 -64.75
CA THR A 356 103.12 5.58 -66.18
C THR A 356 102.58 4.17 -66.32
N ASP A 357 101.50 3.98 -67.09
CA ASP A 357 101.00 2.65 -67.45
C ASP A 357 102.16 1.84 -68.02
N MET A 358 102.62 0.83 -67.28
CA MET A 358 103.59 -0.13 -67.81
C MET A 358 102.83 -1.10 -68.71
N GLU A 359 103.19 -1.12 -70.00
CA GLU A 359 102.72 -2.14 -70.94
C GLU A 359 102.99 -3.54 -70.38
N ASP A 360 101.96 -4.38 -70.42
CA ASP A 360 101.98 -5.80 -70.02
C ASP A 360 102.90 -6.59 -70.98
N VAL A 361 104.12 -6.91 -70.52
CA VAL A 361 105.18 -7.54 -71.34
C VAL A 361 105.06 -9.08 -71.36
N ASP A 362 104.02 -9.64 -70.73
CA ASP A 362 103.97 -11.06 -70.40
C ASP A 362 103.09 -11.87 -71.38
N HIS A 363 102.34 -11.19 -72.26
CA HIS A 363 101.51 -11.83 -73.29
C HIS A 363 102.22 -11.84 -74.67
N GLN A 364 103.24 -12.70 -74.81
CA GLN A 364 103.66 -13.20 -76.13
C GLN A 364 103.14 -14.62 -76.33
N ASP A 365 102.20 -14.75 -77.27
CA ASP A 365 101.63 -16.03 -77.71
C ASP A 365 102.71 -16.97 -78.29
N PRO A 366 102.70 -18.27 -77.95
CA PRO A 366 103.51 -19.26 -78.65
C PRO A 366 102.91 -19.52 -80.05
N VAL A 367 103.70 -19.24 -81.10
CA VAL A 367 103.38 -19.59 -82.48
C VAL A 367 103.89 -21.01 -82.77
N ASP A 368 102.95 -21.93 -82.98
CA ASP A 368 103.14 -23.30 -83.50
C ASP A 368 103.64 -23.28 -84.97
N PRO A 369 104.37 -24.32 -85.42
CA PRO A 369 103.74 -25.54 -85.94
C PRO A 369 104.22 -26.86 -85.33
#